data_AF-A0A6C0DSB5-F1
#
_entry.id   AF-A0A6C0DSB5-F1
#
_cell.length_a   1.000
_cell.length_b   1.000
_cell.length_c   1.000
_cell.angle_alpha   90.00
_cell.angle_beta   90.00
_cell.angle_gamma   90.00
#
_symmetry.space_group_name_H-M   'P 1'
#
loop_
_entity.id
_entity.type
_entity.pdbx_description
1 polymer ?
#
loop_
_entity_poly.entity_id
_entity_poly.type
_entity_poly.pdbx_seq_one_letter_code
_entity_poly.pdbx_strand_id
1 'polypeptide(L)'
;MGKKCIPGVFCIENMTLFLLLFGFILLGYLYFTQINKLSSAPQIVVVRENDSPQLPGQNISNLGIHIQSRSDPFNDPYYPPLKNDPLFYPPVLTSDIRPVPGIPINIETRGVPMGYQQVGILVPANSPHAGNKMILPLMGRRSMTGRDKWQYYTISNSGNINAKLPIRINGKSCTNEYGCDQVYDGDTVYVDGYNETFRATIYENNLFQYIPY
;
A
#
# COMPACT_ATOMS: atom_id res chain seq x y z
N MET A 1 24.04 62.69 -20.28
CA MET A 1 25.49 62.43 -20.32
C MET A 1 25.79 61.29 -19.35
N GLY A 2 25.99 60.06 -19.86
CA GLY A 2 26.31 58.92 -19.01
C GLY A 2 27.70 59.11 -18.39
N LYS A 3 27.79 59.07 -17.06
CA LYS A 3 29.07 59.14 -16.34
C LYS A 3 29.84 57.85 -16.67
N LYS A 4 30.80 57.92 -17.59
CA LYS A 4 31.70 56.81 -17.89
C LYS A 4 32.73 56.69 -16.78
N CYS A 5 32.93 55.47 -16.34
CA CYS A 5 33.85 55.12 -15.28
C CYS A 5 35.24 54.85 -15.82
N ILE A 6 36.25 55.18 -15.02
CA ILE A 6 37.66 54.97 -15.35
C ILE A 6 37.89 53.45 -15.46
N PRO A 7 38.52 52.94 -16.53
CA PRO A 7 38.74 51.52 -16.71
C PRO A 7 39.65 50.98 -15.59
N GLY A 8 39.17 49.95 -14.88
CA GLY A 8 39.90 49.30 -13.78
C GLY A 8 39.29 49.48 -12.39
N VAL A 9 38.19 50.23 -12.23
CA VAL A 9 37.49 50.40 -10.94
C VAL A 9 36.00 50.10 -11.11
N PHE A 10 35.44 49.25 -10.24
CA PHE A 10 33.99 48.99 -10.21
C PHE A 10 33.24 50.28 -9.88
N CYS A 11 32.46 50.77 -10.84
CA CYS A 11 31.59 51.90 -10.59
C CYS A 11 30.34 51.46 -9.87
N ILE A 12 30.27 51.83 -8.60
CA ILE A 12 29.11 51.56 -7.77
C ILE A 12 28.12 52.72 -7.94
N GLU A 13 27.17 52.57 -8.85
CA GLU A 13 25.97 53.40 -8.85
C GLU A 13 25.05 52.95 -7.70
N ASN A 14 24.25 53.88 -7.16
CA ASN A 14 23.30 53.59 -6.09
C ASN A 14 22.34 52.43 -6.45
N MET A 15 22.04 52.24 -7.74
CA MET A 15 21.25 51.12 -8.25
C MET A 15 22.01 49.78 -8.22
N THR A 16 23.31 49.79 -8.56
CA THR A 16 24.15 48.57 -8.50
C THR A 16 24.40 48.13 -7.05
N LEU A 17 24.48 49.08 -6.10
CA LEU A 17 24.63 48.78 -4.67
C LEU A 17 23.38 48.11 -4.11
N PHE A 18 22.19 48.60 -4.48
CA PHE A 18 20.92 47.98 -4.09
C PHE A 18 20.78 46.53 -4.62
N LEU A 19 21.19 46.28 -5.87
CA LEU A 19 21.17 44.94 -6.46
C LEU A 19 22.15 43.98 -5.76
N LEU A 20 23.36 44.44 -5.40
CA LEU A 20 24.31 43.61 -4.67
C LEU A 20 23.79 43.28 -3.26
N LEU A 21 23.21 44.24 -2.56
CA LEU A 21 22.63 44.04 -1.24
C LEU A 21 21.46 43.04 -1.27
N PHE A 22 20.59 43.14 -2.26
CA PHE A 22 19.51 42.18 -2.46
C PHE A 22 20.03 40.77 -2.77
N GLY A 23 21.10 40.67 -3.58
CA GLY A 23 21.79 39.40 -3.87
C GLY A 23 22.37 38.73 -2.62
N PHE A 24 23.00 39.50 -1.72
CA PHE A 24 23.52 38.97 -0.45
C PHE A 24 22.41 38.50 0.50
N ILE A 25 21.28 39.22 0.57
CA ILE A 25 20.12 38.81 1.38
C ILE A 25 19.55 37.50 0.85
N LEU A 26 19.43 37.36 -0.48
CA LEU A 26 18.88 36.16 -1.11
C LEU A 26 19.80 34.95 -0.91
N LEU A 27 21.12 35.12 -1.06
CA LEU A 27 22.11 34.10 -0.74
C LEU A 27 22.09 33.70 0.74
N GLY A 28 22.00 34.66 1.65
CA GLY A 28 21.88 34.41 3.09
C GLY A 28 20.62 33.63 3.45
N TYR A 29 19.48 33.97 2.83
CA TYR A 29 18.23 33.24 3.00
C TYR A 29 18.33 31.79 2.53
N LEU A 30 18.89 31.55 1.33
CA LEU A 30 19.08 30.20 0.81
C LEU A 30 20.00 29.37 1.71
N TYR A 31 21.10 29.96 2.20
CA TYR A 31 22.02 29.29 3.14
C TYR A 31 21.32 28.94 4.46
N PHE A 32 20.50 29.84 5.01
CA PHE A 32 19.71 29.57 6.21
C PHE A 32 18.70 28.43 6.00
N THR A 33 18.03 28.36 4.84
CA THR A 33 17.13 27.24 4.52
C THR A 33 17.86 25.90 4.37
N GLN A 34 19.12 25.89 3.92
CA GLN A 34 19.93 24.67 3.86
C GLN A 34 20.32 24.17 5.27
N ILE A 35 20.75 25.05 6.17
CA ILE A 35 21.13 24.65 7.54
C ILE A 35 19.93 24.02 8.27
N ASN A 36 18.74 24.61 8.13
CA ASN A 36 17.55 24.08 8.80
C ASN A 36 17.10 22.71 8.27
N LYS A 37 17.46 22.36 7.02
CA LYS A 37 17.20 21.03 6.46
C LYS A 37 18.19 19.96 6.95
N LEU A 38 19.39 20.35 7.39
CA LEU A 38 20.38 19.40 7.97
C LEU A 38 20.05 18.99 9.41
N SER A 39 19.29 19.79 10.16
CA SER A 39 18.93 19.49 11.57
C SER A 39 17.78 18.49 11.73
N SER A 40 17.14 18.04 10.64
CA SER A 40 16.09 17.01 10.67
C SER A 40 16.67 15.63 10.39
N ALA A 41 17.55 15.13 11.26
CA ALA A 41 17.87 13.71 11.28
C ALA A 41 16.67 12.92 11.85
N PRO A 42 16.19 11.85 11.19
CA PRO A 42 15.16 10.99 11.77
C PRO A 42 15.73 10.31 13.02
N GLN A 43 15.16 10.61 14.19
CA GLN A 43 15.50 9.94 15.43
C GLN A 43 15.03 8.48 15.33
N ILE A 44 15.96 7.53 15.35
CA ILE A 44 15.64 6.10 15.48
C ILE A 44 15.24 5.87 16.94
N VAL A 45 13.93 5.77 17.19
CA VAL A 45 13.40 5.40 18.50
C VAL A 45 13.56 3.89 18.68
N VAL A 46 14.56 3.48 19.47
CA VAL A 46 14.69 2.09 19.92
C VAL A 46 13.75 1.91 21.11
N VAL A 47 12.59 1.30 20.88
CA VAL A 47 11.69 0.86 21.95
C VAL A 47 12.37 -0.31 22.67
N ARG A 48 12.88 -0.08 23.89
CA ARG A 48 13.20 -1.18 24.80
C ARG A 48 11.89 -1.68 25.40
N GLU A 49 11.47 -2.85 24.96
CA GLU A 49 10.35 -3.59 25.54
C GLU A 49 10.78 -4.07 26.92
N ASN A 50 10.29 -3.39 27.97
CA ASN A 50 10.41 -3.87 29.33
C ASN A 50 9.41 -5.01 29.52
N ASP A 51 9.93 -6.16 29.93
CA ASP A 51 9.22 -7.41 30.19
C ASP A 51 7.91 -7.21 30.94
N SER A 52 6.81 -7.69 30.34
CA SER A 52 5.58 -8.00 31.06
C SER A 52 5.50 -9.51 31.31
N PRO A 53 4.93 -9.98 32.44
CA PRO A 53 5.05 -11.36 32.87
C PRO A 53 4.26 -12.30 31.95
N GLN A 54 4.96 -13.22 31.28
CA GLN A 54 4.37 -14.27 30.45
C GLN A 54 3.55 -15.25 31.31
N LEU A 55 2.31 -15.50 30.90
CA LEU A 55 1.58 -16.69 31.32
C LEU A 55 2.28 -17.95 30.76
N PRO A 56 2.37 -19.05 31.53
CA PRO A 56 3.16 -20.20 31.14
C PRO A 56 2.38 -21.01 30.10
N GLY A 57 2.83 -20.98 28.84
CA GLY A 57 2.32 -21.94 27.88
C GLY A 57 2.45 -21.66 26.40
N GLN A 58 3.44 -20.89 25.90
CA GLN A 58 3.87 -21.01 24.50
C GLN A 58 5.38 -20.73 24.40
N ASN A 59 6.16 -21.77 24.06
CA ASN A 59 7.55 -21.61 23.63
C ASN A 59 7.54 -20.88 22.29
N ILE A 60 7.67 -19.56 22.35
CA ILE A 60 7.87 -18.69 21.20
C ILE A 60 9.34 -18.78 20.82
N SER A 61 9.63 -19.47 19.72
CA SER A 61 10.93 -19.48 19.08
C SER A 61 11.24 -18.06 18.59
N ASN A 62 11.97 -17.31 19.42
CA ASN A 62 12.46 -15.97 19.15
C ASN A 62 13.56 -15.96 18.07
N LEU A 63 13.17 -16.19 16.82
CA LEU A 63 13.93 -15.83 15.63
C LEU A 63 12.99 -15.34 14.51
N GLY A 64 12.29 -14.23 14.76
CA GLY A 64 11.97 -13.22 13.74
C GLY A 64 11.15 -13.60 12.51
N ILE A 65 10.39 -14.70 12.49
CA ILE A 65 9.33 -14.92 11.49
C ILE A 65 8.11 -15.45 12.23
N HIS A 66 7.08 -14.61 12.37
CA HIS A 66 5.75 -15.08 12.72
C HIS A 66 5.35 -16.15 11.68
N ILE A 67 5.29 -17.41 12.09
CA ILE A 67 4.72 -18.52 11.29
C ILE A 67 3.19 -18.38 11.32
N GLN A 68 2.68 -17.21 10.98
CA GLN A 68 1.28 -17.03 10.64
C GLN A 68 1.23 -17.10 9.12
N SER A 69 1.00 -18.32 8.63
CA SER A 69 0.76 -18.71 7.22
C SER A 69 1.94 -18.53 6.23
N ARG A 70 2.63 -19.64 5.91
CA ARG A 70 3.41 -19.81 4.65
C ARG A 70 2.49 -19.87 3.41
N SER A 71 1.48 -19.00 3.35
CA SER A 71 0.46 -19.01 2.30
C SER A 71 -0.12 -17.62 2.06
N ASP A 72 0.56 -16.55 2.47
CA ASP A 72 0.21 -15.19 2.06
C ASP A 72 0.94 -14.86 0.74
N PRO A 73 0.23 -14.82 -0.40
CA PRO A 73 0.84 -14.55 -1.70
C PRO A 73 1.52 -13.18 -1.79
N PHE A 74 1.20 -12.27 -0.87
CA PHE A 74 1.78 -10.92 -0.86
C PHE A 74 3.21 -10.90 -0.28
N ASN A 75 3.48 -11.75 0.72
CA ASN A 75 4.74 -11.71 1.48
C ASN A 75 5.68 -12.90 1.18
N ASP A 76 5.17 -14.01 0.63
CA ASP A 76 5.96 -15.21 0.33
C ASP A 76 6.38 -15.25 -1.16
N PRO A 77 7.69 -15.12 -1.48
CA PRO A 77 8.17 -15.17 -2.86
C PRO A 77 8.00 -16.54 -3.54
N TYR A 78 7.85 -17.62 -2.77
CA TYR A 78 7.70 -18.98 -3.29
C TYR A 78 6.23 -19.37 -3.47
N TYR A 79 5.30 -18.53 -3.04
CA TYR A 79 3.88 -18.76 -3.20
C TYR A 79 3.38 -18.12 -4.51
N PRO A 80 2.67 -18.86 -5.38
CA PRO A 80 2.18 -18.29 -6.63
C PRO A 80 1.09 -17.25 -6.35
N PRO A 81 0.88 -16.26 -7.24
CA PRO A 81 -0.15 -15.24 -7.11
C PRO A 81 -1.52 -15.83 -7.49
N LEU A 82 -2.01 -16.81 -6.73
CA LEU A 82 -3.32 -17.41 -6.89
C LEU A 82 -4.29 -16.77 -5.90
N LYS A 83 -5.54 -16.54 -6.33
CA LYS A 83 -6.61 -16.12 -5.41
C LYS A 83 -7.22 -17.35 -4.77
N ASN A 84 -7.39 -17.33 -3.46
CA ASN A 84 -8.04 -18.40 -2.71
C ASN A 84 -9.50 -18.01 -2.49
N ASP A 85 -10.45 -18.89 -2.81
CA ASP A 85 -11.82 -18.67 -2.35
C ASP A 85 -11.93 -19.20 -0.91
N PRO A 86 -12.14 -18.33 0.09
CA PRO A 86 -12.17 -18.74 1.49
C PRO A 86 -13.37 -19.64 1.83
N LEU A 87 -14.36 -19.80 0.93
CA LEU A 87 -15.38 -20.85 1.07
C LEU A 87 -14.78 -22.25 0.93
N PHE A 88 -13.78 -22.39 0.07
CA PHE A 88 -13.13 -23.66 -0.23
C PHE A 88 -11.81 -23.84 0.53
N TYR A 89 -11.17 -22.73 0.90
CA TYR A 89 -9.94 -22.66 1.68
C TYR A 89 -10.14 -21.77 2.90
N PRO A 90 -10.87 -22.23 3.94
CA PRO A 90 -11.01 -21.44 5.16
C PRO A 90 -9.61 -21.18 5.74
N PRO A 91 -9.33 -19.96 6.24
CA PRO A 91 -8.08 -19.71 6.96
C PRO A 91 -8.00 -20.75 8.08
N VAL A 92 -6.95 -21.57 8.03
CA VAL A 92 -6.77 -22.71 8.93
C VAL A 92 -6.78 -22.18 10.37
N LEU A 93 -7.91 -22.37 11.06
CA LEU A 93 -8.07 -21.87 12.43
C LEU A 93 -7.23 -22.68 13.43
N THR A 94 -6.81 -23.89 13.09
CA THR A 94 -5.86 -24.69 13.87
C THR A 94 -5.23 -25.78 12.99
N SER A 95 -3.96 -26.09 13.20
CA SER A 95 -3.29 -27.26 12.62
C SER A 95 -3.62 -28.57 13.38
N ASP A 96 -4.69 -28.57 14.17
CA ASP A 96 -5.09 -29.70 15.01
C ASP A 96 -6.23 -30.47 14.33
N ILE A 97 -5.92 -31.66 13.83
CA ILE A 97 -6.85 -32.58 13.15
C ILE A 97 -7.80 -33.29 14.13
N ARG A 98 -7.59 -33.14 15.45
CA ARG A 98 -8.51 -33.71 16.43
C ARG A 98 -9.86 -33.00 16.29
N PRO A 99 -10.99 -33.73 16.22
CA PRO A 99 -12.30 -33.11 16.33
C PRO A 99 -12.31 -32.39 17.67
N VAL A 100 -12.28 -31.07 17.67
CA VAL A 100 -12.48 -30.27 18.88
C VAL A 100 -13.82 -30.74 19.47
N PRO A 101 -13.84 -31.32 20.69
CA PRO A 101 -15.09 -31.73 21.31
C PRO A 101 -15.83 -30.46 21.70
N GLY A 102 -16.72 -30.01 20.82
CA GLY A 102 -17.48 -28.78 21.01
C GLY A 102 -17.62 -28.04 19.70
N ILE A 103 -18.50 -28.54 18.83
CA ILE A 103 -19.08 -27.69 17.79
C ILE A 103 -19.77 -26.55 18.54
N PRO A 104 -19.34 -25.28 18.38
CA PRO A 104 -19.93 -24.18 19.10
C PRO A 104 -21.41 -24.07 18.71
N ILE A 105 -22.27 -23.83 19.70
CA ILE A 105 -23.73 -23.70 19.50
C ILE A 105 -24.05 -22.52 18.55
N ASN A 106 -23.11 -21.58 18.38
CA ASN A 106 -23.21 -20.46 17.46
C ASN A 106 -22.20 -20.62 16.32
N ILE A 107 -22.55 -21.46 15.33
CA ILE A 107 -21.90 -21.41 14.02
C ILE A 107 -22.63 -20.36 13.17
N GLU A 108 -21.87 -19.45 12.56
CA GLU A 108 -22.43 -18.54 11.57
C GLU A 108 -22.96 -19.35 10.38
N THR A 109 -24.29 -19.38 10.21
CA THR A 109 -24.94 -20.05 9.06
C THR A 109 -24.96 -19.17 7.82
N ARG A 110 -24.46 -17.94 7.93
CA ARG A 110 -24.24 -16.97 6.84
C ARG A 110 -22.75 -16.92 6.53
N GLY A 111 -22.38 -16.64 5.28
CA GLY A 111 -20.99 -16.73 4.82
C GLY A 111 -20.02 -15.98 5.73
N VAL A 112 -18.98 -16.67 6.21
CA VAL A 112 -17.99 -16.17 7.16
C VAL A 112 -17.40 -14.83 6.68
N PRO A 113 -17.24 -13.80 7.55
CA PRO A 113 -16.61 -12.54 7.19
C PRO A 113 -15.23 -12.79 6.60
N MET A 114 -15.08 -12.47 5.31
CA MET A 114 -13.86 -12.73 4.58
C MET A 114 -12.83 -11.62 4.84
N GLY A 115 -11.58 -12.00 5.05
CA GLY A 115 -10.45 -11.08 5.03
C GLY A 115 -10.20 -10.54 3.62
N TYR A 116 -9.57 -9.38 3.51
CA TYR A 116 -9.06 -8.90 2.23
C TYR A 116 -7.83 -9.70 1.83
N GLN A 117 -7.80 -10.13 0.58
CA GLN A 117 -6.66 -10.80 -0.04
C GLN A 117 -6.30 -10.08 -1.33
N GLN A 118 -5.08 -10.28 -1.82
CA GLN A 118 -4.74 -9.81 -3.15
C GLN A 118 -5.41 -10.71 -4.20
N VAL A 119 -6.27 -10.12 -5.02
CA VAL A 119 -7.01 -10.83 -6.08
C VAL A 119 -6.47 -10.54 -7.48
N GLY A 120 -5.54 -9.60 -7.60
CA GLY A 120 -4.94 -9.22 -8.87
C GLY A 120 -4.05 -7.99 -8.77
N ILE A 121 -3.83 -7.38 -9.93
CA ILE A 121 -3.10 -6.12 -10.10
C ILE A 121 -3.89 -5.15 -10.97
N LEU A 122 -3.58 -3.87 -10.80
CA LEU A 122 -4.10 -2.76 -11.59
C LEU A 122 -2.97 -2.19 -12.42
N VAL A 123 -3.22 -2.07 -13.72
CA VAL A 123 -2.29 -1.49 -14.70
C VAL A 123 -2.92 -0.22 -15.28
N PRO A 124 -2.20 0.91 -15.37
CA PRO A 124 -2.76 2.16 -15.92
C PRO A 124 -3.29 1.93 -17.34
N ALA A 125 -4.55 2.31 -17.60
CA ALA A 125 -5.18 2.07 -18.91
C ALA A 125 -4.59 2.98 -20.02
N ASN A 126 -4.19 4.20 -19.65
CA ASN A 126 -3.76 5.24 -20.59
C ASN A 126 -2.26 5.19 -20.92
N SER A 127 -1.50 4.27 -20.31
CA SER A 127 -0.04 4.20 -20.52
C SER A 127 0.47 2.75 -20.53
N PRO A 128 0.11 1.96 -21.56
CA PRO A 128 0.54 0.58 -21.65
C PRO A 128 2.05 0.44 -21.90
N HIS A 129 2.74 1.46 -22.45
CA HIS A 129 4.12 1.37 -22.97
C HIS A 129 5.05 2.55 -22.58
N ALA A 130 4.65 3.49 -21.71
CA ALA A 130 5.56 4.57 -21.28
C ALA A 130 6.35 4.17 -20.02
N GLY A 131 7.64 4.49 -20.00
CA GLY A 131 8.70 3.96 -19.12
C GLY A 131 8.55 4.05 -17.59
N ASN A 132 7.39 4.41 -17.04
CA ASN A 132 7.06 4.29 -15.62
C ASN A 132 5.67 3.65 -15.45
N LYS A 133 5.62 2.32 -15.58
CA LYS A 133 4.39 1.54 -15.37
C LYS A 133 4.13 1.42 -13.87
N MET A 134 3.28 2.28 -13.32
CA MET A 134 2.84 2.18 -11.93
C MET A 134 1.84 1.04 -11.79
N ILE A 135 2.29 -0.11 -11.27
CA ILE A 135 1.42 -1.26 -10.99
C ILE A 135 0.96 -1.17 -9.54
N LEU A 136 -0.34 -1.36 -9.31
CA LEU A 136 -0.92 -1.34 -7.97
C LEU A 136 -1.55 -2.71 -7.64
N PRO A 137 -1.47 -3.20 -6.39
CA PRO A 137 -2.12 -4.43 -5.99
C PRO A 137 -3.64 -4.23 -5.84
N LEU A 138 -4.44 -5.10 -6.46
CA LEU A 138 -5.88 -5.13 -6.26
C LEU A 138 -6.22 -6.03 -5.09
N MET A 139 -6.69 -5.43 -4.00
CA MET A 139 -7.15 -6.14 -2.81
C MET A 139 -8.66 -6.33 -2.87
N GLY A 140 -9.14 -7.52 -2.58
CA GLY A 140 -10.55 -7.89 -2.69
C GLY A 140 -11.03 -8.80 -1.56
N ARG A 141 -12.31 -8.68 -1.22
CA ARG A 141 -13.06 -9.66 -0.41
C ARG A 141 -14.52 -9.71 -0.84
N ARG A 142 -15.24 -10.79 -0.52
CA ARG A 142 -16.70 -10.81 -0.72
C ARG A 142 -17.39 -10.03 0.39
N SER A 143 -18.46 -9.33 0.03
CA SER A 143 -19.35 -8.68 1.00
C SER A 143 -20.42 -9.67 1.47
N MET A 144 -20.73 -9.67 2.77
CA MET A 144 -21.76 -10.53 3.36
C MET A 144 -23.19 -10.02 3.11
N THR A 145 -23.35 -8.79 2.62
CA THR A 145 -24.68 -8.15 2.47
C THR A 145 -25.42 -8.56 1.19
N GLY A 146 -24.78 -9.27 0.26
CA GLY A 146 -25.39 -9.74 -0.99
C GLY A 146 -24.66 -10.94 -1.58
N ARG A 147 -25.37 -11.74 -2.40
CA ARG A 147 -24.88 -13.04 -2.90
C ARG A 147 -23.62 -12.95 -3.78
N ASP A 148 -23.38 -11.83 -4.45
CA ASP A 148 -22.30 -11.71 -5.45
C ASP A 148 -21.63 -10.33 -5.44
N LYS A 149 -21.53 -9.71 -4.26
CA LYS A 149 -20.88 -8.39 -4.11
C LYS A 149 -19.49 -8.52 -3.54
N TRP A 150 -18.61 -7.67 -4.02
CA TRP A 150 -17.20 -7.64 -3.63
C TRP A 150 -16.81 -6.25 -3.15
N GLN A 151 -15.94 -6.21 -2.15
CA GLN A 151 -15.30 -4.99 -1.72
C GLN A 151 -13.87 -4.96 -2.26
N TYR A 152 -13.48 -3.82 -2.82
CA TYR A 152 -12.18 -3.63 -3.43
C TYR A 152 -11.51 -2.37 -2.92
N TYR A 153 -10.20 -2.46 -2.69
CA TYR A 153 -9.32 -1.31 -2.52
C TYR A 153 -7.97 -1.61 -3.14
N THR A 154 -7.18 -0.57 -3.35
CA THR A 154 -5.79 -0.71 -3.78
C THR A 154 -4.86 -0.03 -2.78
N ILE A 155 -3.59 -0.39 -2.81
CA ILE A 155 -2.57 0.26 -2.00
C ILE A 155 -1.70 1.09 -2.94
N SER A 156 -1.49 2.37 -2.64
CA SER A 156 -0.54 3.19 -3.39
C SER A 156 0.88 2.74 -3.07
N ASN A 157 1.73 2.72 -4.11
CA ASN A 157 3.17 2.49 -3.98
C ASN A 157 3.95 3.76 -4.40
N SER A 158 3.36 4.94 -4.16
CA SER A 158 3.96 6.22 -4.53
C SER A 158 4.45 6.94 -3.28
N GLY A 159 5.76 6.93 -3.05
CA GLY A 159 6.42 7.66 -1.96
C GLY A 159 6.76 6.81 -0.74
N ASN A 160 6.96 7.47 0.41
CA ASN A 160 7.41 6.83 1.66
C ASN A 160 6.27 6.18 2.47
N ILE A 161 5.00 6.41 2.09
CA ILE A 161 3.83 5.94 2.82
C ILE A 161 2.90 5.22 1.85
N ASN A 162 2.61 3.95 2.15
CA ASN A 162 1.63 3.16 1.42
C ASN A 162 0.22 3.49 1.94
N ALA A 163 -0.59 4.19 1.14
CA ALA A 163 -1.95 4.57 1.50
C ALA A 163 -2.98 3.63 0.87
N LYS A 164 -4.02 3.26 1.62
CA LYS A 164 -5.16 2.52 1.07
C LYS A 164 -6.06 3.48 0.30
N LEU A 165 -6.26 3.20 -0.98
CA LEU A 165 -7.07 4.01 -1.88
C LEU A 165 -8.36 3.26 -2.25
N PRO A 166 -9.52 3.93 -2.17
CA PRO A 166 -10.77 3.34 -2.60
C PRO A 166 -10.82 3.21 -4.13
N ILE A 167 -11.57 2.21 -4.57
CA ILE A 167 -11.81 1.91 -5.98
C ILE A 167 -13.28 2.21 -6.29
N ARG A 168 -13.54 2.79 -7.46
CA ARG A 168 -14.88 2.95 -8.01
C ARG A 168 -15.06 2.12 -9.28
N ILE A 169 -16.21 1.46 -9.37
CA ILE A 169 -16.65 0.72 -10.56
C ILE A 169 -18.01 1.29 -10.94
N ASN A 170 -18.18 1.70 -12.20
CA ASN A 170 -19.42 2.31 -12.70
C ASN A 170 -19.93 3.50 -11.84
N GLY A 171 -19.01 4.31 -11.32
CA GLY A 171 -19.33 5.45 -10.45
C GLY A 171 -19.70 5.10 -9.00
N LYS A 172 -19.73 3.81 -8.64
CA LYS A 172 -20.01 3.34 -7.27
C LYS A 172 -18.71 3.04 -6.53
N SER A 173 -18.60 3.47 -5.27
CA SER A 173 -17.48 3.11 -4.40
C SER A 173 -17.58 1.66 -3.93
N CYS A 174 -16.50 0.90 -4.14
CA CYS A 174 -16.40 -0.52 -3.80
C CYS A 174 -15.86 -0.78 -2.40
N THR A 175 -15.47 0.26 -1.65
CA THR A 175 -15.08 0.12 -0.24
C THR A 175 -16.27 0.13 0.72
N ASN A 176 -17.46 0.49 0.23
CA ASN A 176 -18.68 0.55 1.02
C ASN A 176 -19.20 -0.84 1.39
N GLU A 177 -20.03 -0.94 2.43
CA GLU A 177 -20.63 -2.20 2.91
C GLU A 177 -21.35 -3.00 1.82
N TYR A 178 -22.01 -2.31 0.89
CA TYR A 178 -22.72 -2.93 -0.24
C TYR A 178 -21.80 -3.43 -1.36
N GLY A 179 -20.52 -3.06 -1.36
CA GLY A 179 -19.53 -3.43 -2.38
C GLY A 179 -19.94 -3.07 -3.82
N CYS A 180 -19.26 -3.68 -4.77
CA CYS A 180 -19.48 -3.62 -6.21
C CYS A 180 -19.67 -5.02 -6.79
N ASP A 181 -19.96 -5.09 -8.09
CA ASP A 181 -19.91 -6.34 -8.83
C ASP A 181 -18.47 -6.87 -8.92
N GLN A 182 -18.36 -8.18 -9.16
CA GLN A 182 -17.06 -8.84 -9.30
C GLN A 182 -16.31 -8.28 -10.53
N VAL A 183 -15.03 -7.99 -10.34
CA VAL A 183 -14.10 -7.56 -11.40
C VAL A 183 -13.55 -8.77 -12.13
N TYR A 184 -13.55 -8.73 -13.46
CA TYR A 184 -12.97 -9.72 -14.35
C TYR A 184 -11.66 -9.23 -14.98
N ASP A 185 -10.94 -10.14 -15.64
CA ASP A 185 -9.73 -9.76 -16.36
C ASP A 185 -10.05 -8.79 -17.50
N GLY A 186 -9.32 -7.69 -17.56
CA GLY A 186 -9.49 -6.65 -18.57
C GLY A 186 -10.52 -5.57 -18.25
N ASP A 187 -11.26 -5.70 -17.14
CA ASP A 187 -12.17 -4.66 -16.69
C ASP A 187 -11.42 -3.38 -16.31
N THR A 188 -12.04 -2.23 -16.54
CA THR A 188 -11.50 -0.92 -16.14
C THR A 188 -12.11 -0.45 -14.84
N VAL A 189 -11.28 -0.06 -13.89
CA VAL A 189 -11.68 0.47 -12.58
C VAL A 189 -11.08 1.86 -12.37
N TYR A 190 -11.78 2.72 -11.64
CA TYR A 190 -11.31 4.08 -11.32
C TYR A 190 -10.69 4.11 -9.92
N VAL A 191 -9.53 4.74 -9.77
CA VAL A 191 -8.81 4.84 -8.49
C VAL A 191 -8.75 6.28 -8.00
N ASP A 192 -9.36 6.54 -6.84
CA ASP A 192 -9.62 7.90 -6.35
C ASP A 192 -8.35 8.70 -5.99
N GLY A 193 -7.28 8.04 -5.55
CA GLY A 193 -6.03 8.71 -5.20
C GLY A 193 -5.19 9.16 -6.40
N TYR A 194 -5.37 8.51 -7.55
CA TYR A 194 -4.64 8.83 -8.78
C TYR A 194 -5.50 9.60 -9.78
N ASN A 195 -6.82 9.65 -9.58
CA ASN A 195 -7.79 10.23 -10.51
C ASN A 195 -7.67 9.66 -11.93
N GLU A 196 -7.31 8.38 -12.03
CA GLU A 196 -7.09 7.69 -13.29
C GLU A 196 -7.79 6.33 -13.31
N THR A 197 -8.02 5.84 -14.51
CA THR A 197 -8.58 4.50 -14.77
C THR A 197 -7.46 3.48 -14.97
N PHE A 198 -7.63 2.33 -14.34
CA PHE A 198 -6.72 1.19 -14.41
C PHE A 198 -7.44 -0.01 -14.99
N ARG A 199 -6.75 -0.78 -15.83
CA ARG A 199 -7.17 -2.09 -16.28
C ARG A 199 -6.80 -3.13 -15.22
N ALA A 200 -7.76 -3.93 -14.78
CA ALA A 200 -7.55 -5.00 -13.85
C ALA A 200 -6.97 -6.23 -14.57
N THR A 201 -6.00 -6.87 -13.91
CA THR A 201 -5.53 -8.21 -14.25
C THR A 201 -5.74 -9.11 -13.05
N ILE A 202 -6.67 -10.03 -13.18
CA ILE A 202 -7.18 -10.85 -12.08
C ILE A 202 -6.40 -12.16 -12.01
N TYR A 203 -6.01 -12.54 -10.81
CA TYR A 203 -5.32 -13.80 -10.57
C TYR A 203 -6.24 -15.01 -10.78
N GLU A 204 -5.63 -16.11 -11.16
CA GLU A 204 -6.31 -17.39 -11.30
C GLU A 204 -6.71 -17.94 -9.94
N ASN A 205 -7.75 -18.77 -9.92
CA ASN A 205 -8.16 -19.45 -8.71
C ASN A 205 -7.13 -20.52 -8.33
N ASN A 206 -6.85 -20.65 -7.04
CA ASN A 206 -6.18 -21.83 -6.53
C ASN A 206 -7.12 -23.03 -6.67
N LEU A 207 -6.71 -23.99 -7.51
CA LEU A 207 -7.46 -25.22 -7.75
C LEU A 207 -7.05 -26.28 -6.75
N PHE A 208 -7.97 -27.22 -6.47
CA PHE A 208 -7.62 -28.38 -5.66
C PHE A 208 -6.57 -29.22 -6.39
N GLN A 209 -5.44 -29.46 -5.72
CA GLN A 209 -4.39 -30.33 -6.21
C GLN A 209 -4.53 -31.71 -5.57
N TYR A 210 -4.45 -32.76 -6.38
CA TYR A 210 -4.33 -34.12 -5.88
C TYR A 210 -2.95 -34.33 -5.25
N ILE A 211 -2.93 -34.81 -4.00
CA ILE A 211 -1.70 -35.18 -3.29
C ILE A 211 -1.63 -36.71 -3.28
N PRO A 212 -0.85 -37.35 -4.16
CA PRO A 212 -0.65 -38.79 -4.10
C PRO A 212 0.19 -39.14 -2.87
N TYR A 213 -0.34 -40.00 -2.00
CA TYR A 213 0.37 -40.67 -0.91
C TYR A 213 0.02 -42.16 -0.90
#